data_AF-A0A9P4MZ21-F1
#
_entry.id   AF-A0A9P4MZ21-F1
#
_cell.length_a   1.000
_cell.length_b   1.000
_cell.length_c   1.000
_cell.angle_alpha   90.00
_cell.angle_beta   90.00
_cell.angle_gamma   90.00
#
_symmetry.space_group_name_H-M   'P 1'
#
loop_
_entity.id
_entity.type
_entity.pdbx_description
1 polymer ?
#
loop_
_entity_poly.entity_id
_entity_poly.type
_entity_poly.pdbx_seq_one_letter_code
_entity_poly.pdbx_strand_id
1 'polypeptide(L)'
;CNLADLQQPSNAMAPPPADQSLVLIALGQGTQNYTCANSTATPTAIGALAQLFNASCAVAQGSLGSIEEDGASIGAHFFLDDTTPDFDIIGLGNTVAKKVEAVPAPQATDVPWLRLEAQQEASTSPVRQIYRLNTVGGVAPESCQGQQGVITVEYEAQYWIY
;
A
#
# COMPACT_ATOMS: atom_id res chain seq x y z
N CYS A 1 15.17 13.49 7.48
CA CYS A 1 14.02 14.03 8.25
C CYS A 1 13.85 13.21 9.52
N ASN A 2 13.24 13.77 10.58
CA ASN A 2 12.94 13.03 11.80
C ASN A 2 11.59 12.32 11.66
N LEU A 3 11.56 11.01 11.92
CA LEU A 3 10.35 10.18 11.88
C LEU A 3 9.86 9.76 13.29
N ALA A 4 10.65 10.02 14.33
CA ALA A 4 10.41 9.48 15.67
C ALA A 4 9.08 9.93 16.29
N ASP A 5 8.63 11.15 15.97
CA ASP A 5 7.42 11.75 16.54
C ASP A 5 6.23 11.74 15.56
N LEU A 6 6.38 11.11 14.39
CA LEU A 6 5.31 11.07 13.41
C LEU A 6 4.24 10.05 13.81
N GLN A 7 3.01 10.55 13.84
CA GLN A 7 1.83 9.74 14.08
C GLN A 7 1.16 9.41 12.77
N GLN A 8 0.67 8.17 12.66
CA GLN A 8 -0.20 7.78 11.57
C GLN A 8 -1.47 8.65 11.55
N PRO A 9 -2.08 8.85 10.37
CA PRO A 9 -3.45 9.33 10.28
C PRO A 9 -4.39 8.52 11.19
N SER A 10 -5.28 9.21 11.89
CA SER A 10 -6.25 8.58 12.80
C SER A 10 -7.07 7.53 12.07
N ASN A 11 -7.10 6.31 12.61
CA ASN A 11 -7.83 5.17 12.06
C ASN A 11 -8.21 4.16 13.16
N ALA A 12 -9.02 3.17 12.81
CA ALA A 12 -9.55 2.18 13.76
C ALA A 12 -8.73 0.87 13.81
N MET A 13 -7.61 0.77 13.10
CA MET A 13 -6.74 -0.40 13.15
C MET A 13 -5.89 -0.40 14.42
N ALA A 14 -5.37 -1.57 14.80
CA ALA A 14 -4.39 -1.65 15.87
C ALA A 14 -3.17 -0.77 15.56
N PRO A 15 -2.67 0.04 16.52
CA PRO A 15 -1.48 0.86 16.29
C PRO A 15 -0.23 0.00 16.17
N PRO A 16 0.87 0.53 15.60
CA PRO A 16 2.17 -0.11 15.63
C PRO A 16 2.56 -0.47 17.09
N PRO A 17 3.06 -1.68 17.34
CA PRO A 17 3.62 -2.05 18.64
C PRO A 17 4.69 -1.06 19.11
N ALA A 18 4.71 -0.76 20.41
CA ALA A 18 5.55 0.29 20.98
C ALA A 18 7.07 0.01 20.90
N ASP A 19 7.45 -1.25 20.66
CA ASP A 19 8.83 -1.69 20.44
C ASP A 19 9.28 -1.55 18.98
N GLN A 20 8.38 -1.12 18.07
CA GLN A 20 8.68 -0.90 16.66
C GLN A 20 8.84 0.59 16.38
N SER A 21 9.74 0.91 15.45
CA SER A 21 10.05 2.29 15.06
C SER A 21 9.71 2.50 13.60
N LEU A 22 9.14 3.65 13.26
CA LEU A 22 8.88 4.02 11.87
C LEU A 22 10.22 4.23 11.13
N VAL A 23 10.51 3.39 10.14
CA VAL A 23 11.78 3.45 9.39
C VAL A 23 11.64 4.13 8.04
N LEU A 24 10.46 4.09 7.44
CA LEU A 24 10.20 4.62 6.11
C LEU A 24 8.70 4.93 5.94
N ILE A 25 8.41 6.04 5.28
CA ILE A 25 7.11 6.26 4.63
C ILE A 25 7.35 6.30 3.14
N ALA A 26 6.74 5.37 2.41
CA ALA A 26 6.79 5.33 0.95
C ALA A 26 5.46 5.79 0.34
N LEU A 27 5.52 6.58 -0.71
CA LEU A 27 4.39 6.80 -1.62
C LEU A 27 4.41 5.66 -2.65
N GLY A 28 3.33 4.92 -2.74
CA GLY A 28 3.10 3.96 -3.82
C GLY A 28 2.19 4.55 -4.88
N GLN A 29 2.62 4.50 -6.14
CA GLN A 29 1.82 4.89 -7.30
C GLN A 29 1.74 3.71 -8.27
N GLY A 30 0.52 3.36 -8.71
CA GLY A 30 0.30 2.29 -9.67
C GLY A 30 -1.15 1.85 -9.69
N THR A 31 -1.42 0.54 -9.78
CA THR A 31 -2.76 0.02 -10.00
C THR A 31 -3.20 -0.99 -8.95
N GLN A 32 -4.49 -0.96 -8.65
CA GLN A 32 -5.22 -2.07 -8.06
C GLN A 32 -5.77 -2.94 -9.17
N ASN A 33 -5.54 -4.25 -9.06
CA ASN A 33 -5.82 -5.21 -10.11
C ASN A 33 -6.99 -6.10 -9.69
N TYR A 34 -7.92 -6.31 -10.61
CA TYR A 34 -9.11 -7.14 -10.40
C TYR A 34 -9.32 -8.08 -11.59
N THR A 35 -10.03 -9.17 -11.36
CA THR A 35 -10.45 -10.12 -12.39
C THR A 35 -11.97 -10.11 -12.56
N CYS A 36 -12.39 -10.25 -13.82
CA CYS A 36 -13.77 -10.30 -14.27
C CYS A 36 -14.05 -11.66 -14.89
N ALA A 37 -14.86 -12.47 -14.20
CA ALA A 37 -15.27 -13.79 -14.68
C ALA A 37 -16.16 -13.71 -15.95
N ASN A 38 -16.99 -12.66 -16.04
CA ASN A 38 -17.80 -12.34 -17.22
C ASN A 38 -18.22 -10.86 -17.19
N SER A 39 -18.90 -10.41 -18.25
CA SER A 39 -19.27 -9.01 -18.48
C SER A 39 -20.24 -8.41 -17.46
N THR A 40 -20.91 -9.22 -16.64
CA THR A 40 -21.86 -8.78 -15.61
C THR A 40 -21.41 -9.13 -14.20
N ALA A 41 -20.22 -9.73 -14.05
CA ALA A 41 -19.69 -10.10 -12.75
C ALA A 41 -19.28 -8.85 -11.95
N THR A 42 -19.28 -8.99 -10.64
CA THR A 42 -18.56 -8.07 -9.75
C THR A 42 -17.06 -8.38 -9.85
N PRO A 43 -16.18 -7.38 -10.04
CA PRO A 43 -14.75 -7.61 -10.08
C PRO A 43 -14.21 -8.19 -8.75
N THR A 44 -13.32 -9.16 -8.85
CA THR A 44 -12.63 -9.75 -7.68
C THR A 44 -11.21 -9.22 -7.61
N ALA A 45 -10.77 -8.73 -6.45
CA ALA A 45 -9.40 -8.24 -6.28
C ALA A 45 -8.38 -9.38 -6.41
N ILE A 46 -7.31 -9.12 -7.16
CA ILE A 46 -6.18 -10.06 -7.38
C ILE A 46 -4.82 -9.44 -7.03
N GLY A 47 -4.83 -8.27 -6.37
CA GLY A 47 -3.62 -7.64 -5.86
C GLY A 47 -3.39 -6.24 -6.41
N ALA A 48 -2.14 -5.78 -6.29
CA ALA A 48 -1.69 -4.46 -6.69
C ALA A 48 -0.35 -4.54 -7.41
N LEU A 49 -0.04 -3.51 -8.19
CA LEU A 49 1.30 -3.24 -8.68
C LEU A 49 1.58 -1.75 -8.51
N ALA A 50 2.64 -1.38 -7.80
CA ALA A 50 3.01 0.01 -7.61
C ALA A 50 4.52 0.20 -7.55
N GLN A 51 4.99 1.32 -8.09
CA GLN A 51 6.33 1.82 -7.81
C GLN A 51 6.31 2.56 -6.48
N LEU A 52 7.39 2.45 -5.73
CA LEU A 52 7.56 3.08 -4.42
C LEU A 52 8.54 4.25 -4.52
N PHE A 53 8.20 5.34 -3.83
CA PHE A 53 8.98 6.57 -3.75
C PHE A 53 9.14 6.97 -2.29
N ASN A 54 10.30 7.51 -1.88
CA ASN A 54 10.50 7.91 -0.50
C ASN A 54 9.73 9.19 -0.18
N ALA A 55 8.69 9.09 0.64
CA ALA A 55 7.85 10.21 1.05
C ALA A 55 8.12 10.68 2.50
N SER A 56 9.08 10.05 3.18
CA SER A 56 9.36 10.26 4.61
C SER A 56 9.51 11.73 4.97
N CYS A 57 10.27 12.50 4.19
CA CYS A 57 10.55 13.90 4.51
C CYS A 57 9.42 14.84 4.14
N ALA A 58 8.73 14.58 3.03
CA ALA A 58 7.55 15.34 2.66
C ALA A 58 6.43 15.19 3.70
N VAL A 59 6.19 13.96 4.17
CA VAL A 59 5.22 13.69 5.25
C VAL A 59 5.67 14.37 6.54
N ALA A 60 6.95 14.22 6.91
CA ALA A 60 7.49 14.83 8.14
C ALA A 60 7.36 16.35 8.20
N GLN A 61 7.40 17.00 7.03
CA GLN A 61 7.32 18.46 6.90
C GLN A 61 5.92 18.96 6.55
N GLY A 62 4.94 18.06 6.39
CA GLY A 62 3.59 18.42 5.97
C GLY A 62 3.48 18.92 4.51
N SER A 63 4.46 18.61 3.67
CA SER A 63 4.60 19.13 2.29
C SER A 63 4.24 18.09 1.24
N LEU A 64 3.11 17.39 1.42
CA LEU A 64 2.68 16.30 0.52
C LEU A 64 2.41 16.75 -0.92
N GLY A 65 2.11 18.05 -1.13
CA GLY A 65 1.93 18.61 -2.48
C GLY A 65 3.23 18.90 -3.24
N SER A 66 4.40 18.65 -2.62
CA SER A 66 5.72 18.90 -3.20
C SER A 66 6.61 17.65 -3.19
N ILE A 67 6.02 16.45 -3.13
CA ILE A 67 6.78 15.24 -3.46
C ILE A 67 7.11 15.38 -4.94
N GLU A 68 8.30 15.90 -5.25
CA GLU A 68 8.78 15.99 -6.63
C GLU A 68 8.74 14.58 -7.23
N GLU A 69 8.05 14.45 -8.37
CA GLU A 69 8.03 13.24 -9.18
C GLU A 69 9.42 12.86 -9.74
N ASP A 70 10.44 13.68 -9.47
CA ASP A 70 11.86 13.44 -9.77
C ASP A 70 12.59 12.57 -8.71
N GLY A 71 11.89 12.10 -7.68
CA GLY A 71 12.44 11.10 -6.78
C GLY A 71 12.67 9.77 -7.51
N ALA A 72 13.91 9.28 -7.57
CA ALA A 72 14.18 7.94 -8.07
C ALA A 72 13.35 6.90 -7.28
N SER A 73 12.70 5.99 -8.01
CA SER A 73 11.97 4.89 -7.37
C SER A 73 12.90 4.13 -6.42
N ILE A 74 12.40 3.87 -5.21
CA ILE A 74 13.11 3.13 -4.15
C ILE A 74 12.75 1.66 -4.12
N GLY A 75 11.89 1.20 -5.03
CA GLY A 75 11.42 -0.18 -5.01
C GLY A 75 10.05 -0.36 -5.64
N ALA A 76 9.49 -1.54 -5.45
CA ALA A 76 8.17 -1.90 -5.94
C ALA A 76 7.35 -2.62 -4.88
N HIS A 77 6.04 -2.44 -4.96
CA HIS A 77 5.06 -3.24 -4.29
C HIS A 77 4.27 -4.05 -5.32
N PHE A 78 4.20 -5.36 -5.14
CA PHE A 78 3.46 -6.26 -6.02
C PHE A 78 2.85 -7.41 -5.21
N PHE A 79 2.14 -8.30 -5.89
CA PHE A 79 1.52 -9.47 -5.27
C PHE A 79 2.12 -10.75 -5.87
N LEU A 80 2.57 -11.68 -5.02
CA LEU A 80 3.14 -12.98 -5.44
C LEU A 80 2.05 -13.96 -5.89
N ASP A 81 0.86 -13.79 -5.30
CA ASP A 81 -0.39 -14.47 -5.60
C ASP A 81 -1.53 -13.50 -5.24
N ASP A 82 -2.80 -13.90 -5.43
CA ASP A 82 -3.96 -13.02 -5.20
C ASP A 82 -4.09 -12.47 -3.77
N THR A 83 -3.30 -12.96 -2.81
CA THR A 83 -3.41 -12.64 -1.38
C THR A 83 -2.11 -12.19 -0.71
N THR A 84 -0.96 -12.40 -1.34
CA THR A 84 0.36 -12.20 -0.73
C THR A 84 1.02 -10.92 -1.25
N PRO A 85 0.89 -9.78 -0.54
CA PRO A 85 1.62 -8.57 -0.85
C PRO A 85 3.12 -8.72 -0.59
N ASP A 86 3.91 -8.20 -1.50
CA ASP A 86 5.37 -8.17 -1.48
C ASP A 86 5.86 -6.73 -1.65
N PHE A 87 6.89 -6.37 -0.88
CA PHE A 87 7.57 -5.08 -0.99
C PHE A 87 9.06 -5.34 -1.16
N ASP A 88 9.61 -4.99 -2.31
CA ASP A 88 11.05 -5.00 -2.56
C ASP A 88 11.57 -3.57 -2.55
N ILE A 89 12.25 -3.19 -1.46
CA ILE A 89 12.70 -1.82 -1.21
C ILE A 89 14.22 -1.79 -1.13
N ILE A 90 14.83 -0.98 -1.98
CA ILE A 90 16.29 -0.79 -2.04
C ILE A 90 16.81 -0.31 -0.68
N GLY A 91 17.77 -1.05 -0.15
CA GLY A 91 18.40 -0.75 1.15
C GLY A 91 17.66 -1.32 2.36
N LEU A 92 16.40 -1.74 2.22
CA LEU A 92 15.63 -2.40 3.29
C LEU A 92 15.50 -3.91 3.04
N GLY A 93 15.45 -4.32 1.78
CA GLY A 93 15.26 -5.69 1.33
C GLY A 93 13.80 -6.02 1.04
N ASN A 94 13.57 -7.30 0.77
CA ASN A 94 12.25 -7.83 0.45
C ASN A 94 11.44 -8.12 1.72
N THR A 95 10.16 -7.75 1.70
CA THR A 95 9.17 -8.01 2.74
C THR A 95 7.95 -8.68 2.15
N VAL A 96 7.79 -9.97 2.42
CA VAL A 96 6.54 -10.70 2.16
C VAL A 96 5.61 -10.45 3.33
N ALA A 97 4.38 -10.00 3.07
CA ALA A 97 3.43 -9.68 4.11
C ALA A 97 2.11 -10.43 3.93
N LYS A 98 1.22 -10.29 4.92
CA LYS A 98 -0.16 -10.74 4.85
C LYS A 98 -1.07 -9.65 5.38
N LYS A 99 -2.26 -9.50 4.79
CA LYS A 99 -3.28 -8.60 5.32
C LYS A 99 -3.84 -9.15 6.63
N VAL A 100 -3.84 -8.33 7.67
CA VAL A 100 -4.34 -8.70 9.01
C VAL A 100 -5.51 -7.84 9.46
N GLU A 101 -5.58 -6.58 9.02
CA GLU A 101 -6.75 -5.73 9.23
C GLU A 101 -7.06 -4.91 7.98
N ALA A 102 -8.32 -4.53 7.83
CA ALA A 102 -8.80 -3.61 6.82
C ALA A 102 -9.89 -2.72 7.41
N VAL A 103 -9.82 -1.42 7.15
CA VAL A 103 -10.84 -0.45 7.53
C VAL A 103 -11.20 0.42 6.32
N PRO A 104 -12.44 0.91 6.20
CA PRO A 104 -12.81 1.83 5.12
C PRO A 104 -11.87 3.04 5.08
N ALA A 105 -11.48 3.46 3.88
CA ALA A 105 -10.84 4.76 3.70
C ALA A 105 -11.84 5.89 3.98
N PRO A 106 -11.38 7.11 4.30
CA PRO A 106 -12.27 8.25 4.54
C PRO A 106 -13.20 8.58 3.37
N GLN A 107 -12.75 8.36 2.13
CA GLN A 107 -13.59 8.47 0.93
C GLN A 107 -13.93 7.07 0.40
N ALA A 108 -15.20 6.85 0.06
CA ALA A 108 -15.67 5.55 -0.46
C ALA A 108 -15.14 5.21 -1.86
N THR A 109 -14.56 6.19 -2.57
CA THR A 109 -13.90 6.02 -3.87
C THR A 109 -12.47 5.50 -3.74
N ASP A 110 -11.94 5.40 -2.52
CA ASP A 110 -10.56 5.02 -2.25
C ASP A 110 -10.52 3.62 -1.64
N VAL A 111 -9.55 2.81 -2.06
CA VAL A 111 -9.43 1.45 -1.53
C VAL A 111 -9.18 1.46 -0.03
N PRO A 112 -9.66 0.44 0.72
CA PRO A 112 -9.55 0.39 2.17
C PRO A 112 -8.13 0.60 2.69
N TRP A 113 -8.00 1.19 3.88
CA TRP A 113 -6.73 1.20 4.58
C TRP A 113 -6.46 -0.18 5.17
N LEU A 114 -5.19 -0.60 5.15
CA LEU A 114 -4.79 -1.96 5.53
C LEU A 114 -3.70 -1.93 6.58
N ARG A 115 -3.75 -2.89 7.50
CA ARG A 115 -2.60 -3.31 8.29
C ARG A 115 -2.09 -4.62 7.74
N LEU A 116 -0.79 -4.66 7.47
CA LEU A 116 -0.08 -5.82 6.95
C LEU A 116 0.96 -6.26 7.97
N GLU A 117 1.02 -7.57 8.21
CA GLU A 117 2.03 -8.19 9.07
C GLU A 117 3.06 -8.90 8.19
N ALA A 118 4.35 -8.64 8.45
CA ALA A 118 5.43 -9.26 7.69
C ALA A 118 5.63 -10.73 8.08
N GLN A 119 5.77 -11.58 7.07
CA GLN A 119 6.07 -13.00 7.19
C GLN A 119 7.59 -13.17 7.25
N GLN A 120 8.15 -13.20 8.46
CA GLN A 120 9.61 -13.12 8.67
C GLN A 120 10.40 -14.23 7.99
N GLU A 121 9.89 -15.46 7.98
CA GLU A 121 10.57 -16.61 7.36
C GLU A 121 10.65 -16.50 5.83
N ALA A 122 9.74 -15.72 5.22
CA ALA A 122 9.70 -15.46 3.79
C ALA A 122 10.31 -14.10 3.41
N SER A 123 10.73 -13.29 4.40
CA SER A 123 11.25 -11.94 4.19
C SER A 123 12.76 -11.91 4.38
N THR A 124 13.42 -10.97 3.71
CA THR A 124 14.86 -10.68 3.94
C THR A 124 15.07 -9.40 4.75
N SER A 125 14.04 -8.55 4.83
CA SER A 125 14.05 -7.32 5.60
C SER A 125 13.76 -7.56 7.09
N PRO A 126 14.11 -6.61 7.97
CA PRO A 126 13.73 -6.65 9.39
C PRO A 126 12.31 -6.13 9.66
N VAL A 127 11.56 -5.73 8.63
CA VAL A 127 10.22 -5.11 8.73
C VAL A 127 9.26 -6.04 9.44
N ARG A 128 8.43 -5.50 10.33
CA ARG A 128 7.42 -6.24 11.10
C ARG A 128 6.00 -5.86 10.72
N GLN A 129 5.75 -4.59 10.42
CA GLN A 129 4.41 -4.11 10.06
C GLN A 129 4.48 -3.10 8.93
N ILE A 130 3.49 -3.16 8.04
CA ILE A 130 3.29 -2.15 7.00
C ILE A 130 1.84 -1.70 7.07
N TYR A 131 1.62 -0.39 7.10
CA TYR A 131 0.28 0.20 7.06
C TYR A 131 0.08 0.91 5.74
N ARG A 132 -0.97 0.52 5.01
CA ARG A 132 -1.46 1.23 3.83
C ARG A 132 -2.49 2.26 4.27
N LEU A 133 -2.13 3.54 4.18
CA LEU A 133 -2.92 4.67 4.66
C LEU A 133 -3.03 5.73 3.56
N ASN A 134 -3.93 6.70 3.73
CA ASN A 134 -4.11 7.82 2.80
C ASN A 134 -4.20 7.36 1.33
N THR A 135 -4.97 6.30 1.09
CA THR A 135 -5.24 5.79 -0.25
C THR A 135 -6.04 6.80 -1.07
N VAL A 136 -5.80 6.82 -2.38
CA VAL A 136 -6.58 7.59 -3.36
C VAL A 136 -6.89 6.68 -4.55
N GLY A 137 -8.16 6.54 -4.90
CA GLY A 137 -8.61 5.71 -6.03
C GLY A 137 -8.48 4.21 -5.78
N GLY A 138 -8.33 3.45 -6.88
CA GLY A 138 -8.17 2.00 -6.88
C GLY A 138 -9.44 1.18 -6.69
N VAL A 139 -10.60 1.79 -6.38
CA VAL A 139 -11.86 1.05 -6.20
C VAL A 139 -12.37 0.52 -7.54
N ALA A 140 -12.68 -0.77 -7.58
CA ALA A 140 -13.24 -1.39 -8.78
C ALA A 140 -14.60 -0.80 -9.16
N PRO A 141 -14.96 -0.80 -10.46
CA PRO A 141 -16.32 -0.49 -10.88
C PRO A 141 -17.31 -1.51 -10.29
N GLU A 142 -18.58 -1.11 -10.14
CA GLU A 142 -19.63 -1.97 -9.55
C GLU A 142 -19.86 -3.26 -10.35
N SER A 143 -19.56 -3.25 -11.64
CA SER A 143 -19.60 -4.43 -12.51
C SER A 143 -18.53 -4.35 -13.58
N CYS A 144 -18.21 -5.50 -14.18
CA CYS A 144 -17.26 -5.61 -15.28
C CYS A 144 -17.74 -4.96 -16.60
N GLN A 145 -18.96 -4.43 -16.69
CA GLN A 145 -19.52 -3.69 -17.85
C GLN A 145 -18.99 -4.10 -19.24
N GLY A 146 -19.12 -5.38 -19.60
CA GLY A 146 -18.68 -5.86 -20.93
C GLY A 146 -17.21 -6.27 -21.03
N GLN A 147 -16.44 -6.15 -19.96
CA GLN A 147 -15.06 -6.61 -19.85
C GLN A 147 -15.00 -8.06 -19.35
N GLN A 148 -14.02 -8.82 -19.86
CA GLN A 148 -13.65 -10.15 -19.38
C GLN A 148 -12.14 -10.17 -19.18
N GLY A 149 -11.66 -10.80 -18.11
CA GLY A 149 -10.24 -10.83 -17.77
C GLY A 149 -9.84 -9.79 -16.74
N VAL A 150 -8.62 -9.25 -16.85
CA VAL A 150 -8.05 -8.35 -15.85
C VAL A 150 -8.46 -6.90 -16.12
N ILE A 151 -8.85 -6.21 -15.05
CA ILE A 151 -9.07 -4.77 -15.03
C ILE A 151 -8.11 -4.14 -14.04
N THR A 152 -7.58 -2.97 -14.40
CA THR A 152 -6.63 -2.21 -13.57
C THR A 152 -7.21 -0.85 -13.28
N VAL A 153 -7.19 -0.44 -12.01
CA VAL A 153 -7.66 0.87 -11.56
C VAL A 153 -6.50 1.59 -10.90
N GLU A 154 -6.17 2.77 -11.41
CA GLU A 154 -5.11 3.62 -10.84
C GLU A 154 -5.38 3.90 -9.36
N TYR A 155 -4.34 3.81 -8.55
CA TYR A 155 -4.36 4.13 -7.14
C TYR A 155 -3.03 4.70 -6.66
N GLU A 156 -3.12 5.47 -5.59
CA GLU A 156 -1.98 5.87 -4.79
C GLU A 156 -2.21 5.50 -3.33
N ALA A 157 -1.13 5.30 -2.57
CA ALA A 157 -1.20 5.11 -1.12
C ALA A 157 0.11 5.48 -0.42
N GLN A 158 0.00 5.79 0.87
CA GLN A 158 1.16 5.84 1.76
C GLN A 158 1.36 4.48 2.42
N TYR A 159 2.59 3.98 2.38
CA TYR A 159 3.05 2.80 3.08
C TYR A 159 3.94 3.22 4.24
N TRP A 160 3.44 3.06 5.47
CA TRP A 160 4.16 3.35 6.70
C TRP A 160 4.78 2.05 7.22
N ILE A 161 6.11 2.00 7.25
CA ILE A 161 6.89 0.76 7.41
C ILE A 161 7.62 0.79 8.74
N TYR A 162 7.41 -0.27 9.54
CA TYR A 162 7.91 -0.45 10.90
C TYR A 162 8.69 -1.76 11.04
#